data_AF-D7LW26-F1
#
_entry.id   AF-D7LW26-F1
#
_cell.length_a   1.000
_cell.length_b   1.000
_cell.length_c   1.000
_cell.angle_alpha   90.00
_cell.angle_beta   90.00
_cell.angle_gamma   90.00
#
_symmetry.space_group_name_H-M   'P 1'
#
loop_
_entity.id
_entity.type
_entity.pdbx_description
1 polymer ?
#
loop_
_entity_poly.entity_id
_entity_poly.type
_entity_poly.pdbx_seq_one_letter_code
_entity_poly.pdbx_strand_id
1 'polypeptide(L)'
;MANQGGLKKFVNLELFPSGWRRYVDYQFTIVNHISGNHSFNKKGWGWFDENTKVCGFRDMIPVFNLNNIRGGFLLNGELTIIAEVEVHEIIDTLNASQVEEYFSDDSSEDFQNKDNVNIEVNGFQVLDSQVDQVNVIFEKHPDLTSNFNLKNQHIKNAYMHALLDLIKTLSKSTKDLTVEDMNKADNTLTDLVKAGLNLDWLRHKLDQALEKQIDYDTRIRELEKQVKKRKLALTELEADLEKEKAAASASLMLFD
;
A
#
# COMPACT_ATOMS: atom_id res chain seq x y z
N MET A 1 18.98 -41.04 1.79
CA MET A 1 17.50 -41.05 1.88
C MET A 1 17.13 -40.21 3.10
N ALA A 2 16.39 -39.11 3.05
CA ALA A 2 15.46 -38.62 2.06
C ALA A 2 15.54 -37.07 1.94
N ASN A 3 15.08 -36.60 0.79
CA ASN A 3 14.97 -35.21 0.33
C ASN A 3 14.28 -34.28 1.34
N GLN A 4 14.78 -33.04 1.42
CA GLN A 4 13.89 -31.88 1.38
C GLN A 4 14.41 -30.91 0.33
N GLY A 5 13.75 -30.94 -0.82
CA GLY A 5 13.99 -30.04 -1.93
C GLY A 5 13.60 -28.63 -1.53
N GLY A 6 14.59 -27.76 -1.41
CA GLY A 6 14.35 -26.33 -1.53
C GLY A 6 13.81 -26.08 -2.93
N LEU A 7 12.53 -25.73 -3.03
CA LEU A 7 11.97 -25.09 -4.21
C LEU A 7 12.70 -23.75 -4.36
N LYS A 8 13.86 -23.76 -5.02
CA LYS A 8 14.42 -22.59 -5.68
C LYS A 8 13.46 -22.25 -6.81
N LYS A 9 12.44 -21.44 -6.52
CA LYS A 9 11.69 -20.73 -7.55
C LYS A 9 12.66 -19.71 -8.14
N PHE A 10 13.33 -20.10 -9.22
CA PHE A 10 13.90 -19.13 -10.14
C PHE A 10 12.71 -18.39 -10.74
N VAL A 11 12.46 -17.16 -10.28
CA VAL A 11 11.52 -16.29 -10.97
C VAL A 11 12.17 -15.97 -12.30
N ASN A 12 11.61 -16.55 -13.36
CA ASN A 12 11.95 -16.23 -14.72
C ASN A 12 11.82 -14.71 -14.87
N LEU A 13 12.83 -14.02 -15.39
CA LEU A 13 12.73 -12.61 -15.80
C LEU A 13 11.91 -12.52 -17.11
N GLU A 14 10.85 -13.34 -17.21
CA GLU A 14 9.82 -13.19 -18.22
C GLU A 14 9.28 -11.77 -18.06
N LEU A 15 9.43 -11.02 -19.15
CA LEU A 15 9.05 -9.62 -19.26
C LEU A 15 7.64 -9.44 -18.71
N PHE A 16 7.54 -8.84 -17.52
CA PHE A 16 6.25 -8.46 -16.96
C PHE A 16 5.51 -7.58 -17.98
N PRO A 17 4.18 -7.74 -18.13
CA PRO A 17 3.40 -6.96 -19.08
C PRO A 17 3.58 -5.46 -18.82
N SER A 18 3.60 -4.66 -19.89
CA SER A 18 3.75 -3.21 -19.78
C SER A 18 2.70 -2.62 -18.82
N GLY A 19 3.15 -1.88 -17.80
CA GLY A 19 2.28 -1.33 -16.77
C GLY A 19 2.07 -2.21 -15.54
N TRP A 20 2.82 -3.30 -15.37
CA TRP A 20 2.82 -4.07 -14.12
C TRP A 20 3.23 -3.18 -12.93
N ARG A 21 2.54 -3.38 -11.80
CA ARG A 21 2.89 -2.76 -10.52
C ARG A 21 2.51 -3.72 -9.40
N ARG A 22 3.42 -3.96 -8.45
CA ARG A 22 3.20 -4.88 -7.31
C ARG A 22 3.49 -4.17 -6.00
N TYR A 23 2.56 -4.28 -5.05
CA TYR A 23 2.83 -3.87 -3.68
C TYR A 23 3.51 -5.02 -2.95
N VAL A 24 4.66 -4.74 -2.36
CA VAL A 24 5.48 -5.77 -1.73
C VAL A 24 5.85 -5.30 -0.33
N ASP A 25 5.54 -6.12 0.66
CA ASP A 25 6.14 -6.05 1.98
C ASP A 25 7.45 -6.86 1.95
N TYR A 26 8.53 -6.28 2.46
CA TYR A 26 9.81 -6.96 2.53
C TYR A 26 10.48 -6.76 3.88
N GLN A 27 11.24 -7.76 4.30
CA GLN A 27 12.10 -7.70 5.48
C GLN A 27 13.50 -8.12 5.07
N PHE A 28 14.48 -7.27 5.35
CA PHE A 28 15.88 -7.65 5.30
C PHE A 28 16.37 -7.96 6.71
N THR A 29 17.07 -9.07 6.89
CA THR A 29 17.70 -9.49 8.14
C THR A 29 19.18 -9.70 7.91
N ILE A 30 20.01 -8.96 8.64
CA ILE A 30 21.44 -9.22 8.78
C ILE A 30 21.62 -10.21 9.93
N VAL A 31 22.09 -11.40 9.60
CA VAL A 31 22.21 -12.51 10.55
C VAL A 31 23.37 -12.26 11.50
N ASN A 32 23.13 -12.46 12.79
CA ASN A 32 24.18 -12.58 13.79
C ASN A 32 24.45 -14.06 14.09
N HIS A 33 25.66 -14.50 13.76
CA HIS A 33 26.09 -15.91 13.86
C HIS A 33 26.46 -16.34 15.28
N ILE A 34 26.61 -15.41 16.23
CA ILE A 34 26.83 -15.74 17.65
C ILE A 34 25.50 -16.02 18.33
N SER A 35 24.47 -15.24 18.00
CA SER A 35 23.16 -15.35 18.62
C SER A 35 22.07 -14.81 17.72
N GLY A 36 21.09 -15.65 17.37
CA GLY A 36 19.96 -15.27 16.53
C GLY A 36 19.20 -14.03 17.05
N ASN A 37 19.13 -13.86 18.37
CA ASN A 37 18.48 -12.71 19.03
C ASN A 37 19.18 -11.37 18.78
N HIS A 38 20.45 -11.40 18.35
CA HIS A 38 21.24 -10.22 18.00
C HIS A 38 21.25 -9.95 16.49
N SER A 39 20.50 -10.72 15.69
CA SER A 39 20.31 -10.43 14.28
C SER A 39 19.55 -9.11 14.13
N PHE A 40 19.93 -8.33 13.14
CA PHE A 40 19.30 -7.03 12.89
C PHE A 40 18.35 -7.17 11.70
N ASN A 41 17.06 -6.94 11.92
CA ASN A 41 16.08 -6.90 10.84
C ASN A 41 15.51 -5.49 10.64
N LYS A 42 15.17 -5.19 9.40
CA LYS A 42 14.49 -3.98 9.01
C LYS A 42 13.44 -4.32 7.96
N LYS A 43 12.20 -3.93 8.26
CA LYS A 43 11.04 -4.10 7.37
C LYS A 43 10.83 -2.84 6.56
N GLY A 44 10.38 -3.01 5.33
CA GLY A 44 9.96 -1.95 4.44
C GLY A 44 8.88 -2.48 3.51
N TRP A 45 8.31 -1.57 2.74
CA TRP A 45 7.32 -1.88 1.74
C TRP A 45 7.45 -0.86 0.62
N GLY A 46 6.86 -1.19 -0.52
CA GLY A 46 6.87 -0.28 -1.64
C GLY A 46 6.16 -0.86 -2.85
N TRP A 47 5.84 0.05 -3.76
CA TRP A 47 5.39 -0.30 -5.08
C TRP A 47 6.58 -0.55 -5.99
N PHE A 48 6.55 -1.67 -6.70
CA PHE A 48 7.53 -2.04 -7.71
C PHE A 48 6.85 -2.01 -9.06
N ASP A 49 7.47 -1.32 -10.01
CA ASP A 49 7.01 -1.21 -11.38
C ASP A 49 8.22 -1.14 -12.31
N GLU A 50 7.95 -0.88 -13.60
CA GLU A 50 8.98 -0.74 -14.62
C GLU A 50 10.01 0.37 -14.31
N ASN A 51 9.62 1.43 -13.60
CA ASN A 51 10.48 2.56 -13.26
C ASN A 51 11.16 2.37 -11.88
N THR A 52 10.55 1.59 -10.99
CA THR A 52 10.94 1.43 -9.59
C THR A 52 11.28 -0.02 -9.28
N LYS A 53 12.38 -0.51 -9.86
CA LYS A 53 12.79 -1.94 -9.75
C LYS A 53 13.60 -2.27 -8.50
N VAL A 54 14.02 -1.27 -7.73
CA VAL A 54 14.96 -1.44 -6.61
C VAL A 54 14.37 -0.86 -5.33
N CYS A 55 14.51 -1.60 -4.23
CA CYS A 55 14.19 -1.15 -2.89
C CYS A 55 15.34 -1.48 -1.92
N GLY A 56 15.28 -0.89 -0.74
CA GLY A 56 16.17 -1.25 0.35
C GLY A 56 16.40 -0.11 1.31
N PHE A 57 17.38 -0.32 2.18
CA PHE A 57 17.78 0.66 3.18
C PHE A 57 19.22 1.09 2.90
N ARG A 58 19.42 2.37 2.63
CA ARG A 58 20.77 2.95 2.52
C ARG A 58 21.57 2.68 3.80
N ASP A 59 20.93 2.90 4.95
CA ASP A 59 21.53 2.69 6.27
C ASP A 59 20.83 1.56 7.01
N MET A 60 21.38 0.36 6.88
CA MET A 60 20.86 -0.83 7.55
C MET A 60 21.57 -1.08 8.87
N ILE A 61 22.91 -1.15 8.86
CA ILE A 61 23.74 -1.24 10.05
C ILE A 61 24.96 -0.33 9.89
N PRO A 62 25.42 0.37 10.94
CA PRO A 62 26.66 1.11 10.88
C PRO A 62 27.84 0.19 10.53
N VAL A 63 28.69 0.62 9.60
CA VAL A 63 29.84 -0.16 9.12
C VAL A 63 30.76 -0.60 10.28
N PHE A 64 30.93 0.24 11.31
CA PHE A 64 31.76 -0.12 12.46
C PHE A 64 31.20 -1.29 13.28
N ASN A 65 29.86 -1.44 13.34
CA ASN A 65 29.21 -2.58 13.99
C ASN A 65 29.33 -3.84 13.14
N LEU A 66 29.21 -3.70 11.82
CA LEU A 66 29.38 -4.80 10.87
C LEU A 66 30.79 -5.39 10.92
N ASN A 67 31.82 -4.53 10.97
CA ASN A 67 33.23 -4.91 10.96
C ASN A 67 33.78 -5.32 12.33
N ASN A 68 32.97 -5.27 13.38
CA ASN A 68 33.41 -5.68 14.70
C ASN A 68 33.62 -7.21 14.72
N ILE A 69 34.86 -7.66 14.88
CA ILE A 69 35.24 -9.08 14.94
C ILE A 69 34.48 -9.82 16.05
N ARG A 70 34.12 -9.13 17.13
CA ARG A 70 33.32 -9.67 18.24
C ARG A 70 31.81 -9.41 18.09
N GLY A 71 31.40 -8.70 17.05
CA GLY A 71 30.01 -8.31 16.80
C GLY A 71 29.13 -9.46 16.30
N GLY A 72 29.73 -10.50 15.70
CA GLY A 72 29.02 -11.70 15.29
C GLY A 72 28.29 -11.63 13.94
N PHE A 73 28.38 -10.53 13.21
CA PHE A 73 27.73 -10.39 11.88
C PHE A 73 28.54 -10.97 10.73
N LEU A 74 29.87 -11.04 10.86
CA LEU A 74 30.75 -11.65 9.87
C LEU A 74 31.18 -13.03 10.36
N LEU A 75 30.93 -14.06 9.56
CA LEU A 75 31.45 -15.41 9.75
C LEU A 75 32.49 -15.68 8.67
N ASN A 76 33.77 -15.83 9.07
CA ASN A 76 34.88 -16.00 8.13
C ASN A 76 35.00 -14.91 7.05
N GLY A 77 34.57 -13.68 7.36
CA GLY A 77 34.56 -12.56 6.43
C GLY A 77 33.33 -12.49 5.52
N GLU A 78 32.39 -13.44 5.63
CA GLU A 78 31.14 -13.44 4.89
C GLU A 78 29.99 -12.85 5.71
N LEU A 79 29.11 -12.11 5.03
CA LEU A 79 27.89 -11.52 5.60
C LEU A 79 26.67 -12.27 5.07
N THR A 80 25.81 -12.74 5.97
CA THR A 80 24.54 -13.37 5.57
C THR A 80 23.38 -12.37 5.69
N ILE A 81 22.69 -12.14 4.56
CA ILE A 81 21.48 -11.32 4.48
C ILE A 81 20.32 -12.22 4.05
N ILE A 82 19.25 -12.24 4.85
CA ILE A 82 17.99 -12.91 4.53
C ILE A 82 17.00 -11.85 4.05
N ALA A 83 16.37 -12.08 2.90
CA ALA A 83 15.28 -11.27 2.40
C ALA A 83 13.99 -12.09 2.45
N GLU A 84 13.03 -11.67 3.26
CA GLU A 84 11.67 -12.19 3.27
C GLU A 84 10.81 -11.23 2.46
N VAL A 85 10.06 -11.75 1.49
CA VAL A 85 9.28 -10.95 0.54
C VAL A 85 7.87 -11.50 0.49
N GLU A 86 6.90 -10.65 0.83
CA GLU A 86 5.48 -10.92 0.73
C GLU A 86 4.91 -10.03 -0.37
N VAL A 87 4.55 -10.67 -1.48
CA VAL A 87 3.93 -9.97 -2.61
C VAL A 87 2.43 -9.99 -2.38
N HIS A 88 1.82 -8.82 -2.29
CA HIS A 88 0.38 -8.71 -2.28
C HIS A 88 -0.11 -8.85 -3.72
N GLU A 89 -0.82 -9.95 -3.99
CA GLU A 89 -1.45 -10.15 -5.29
C GLU A 89 -2.52 -9.08 -5.51
N ILE A 90 -2.19 -8.10 -6.33
CA ILE A 90 -3.19 -7.33 -7.08
C ILE A 90 -3.30 -8.01 -8.44
N ILE A 91 -4.52 -8.43 -8.76
CA ILE A 91 -4.96 -9.10 -9.98
C ILE A 91 -4.16 -8.59 -11.19
N ASP A 92 -3.42 -9.50 -11.83
CA ASP A 92 -2.88 -9.26 -13.17
C ASP A 92 -4.05 -8.84 -14.06
N THR A 93 -3.89 -7.71 -14.73
CA THR A 93 -4.88 -7.22 -15.67
C THR A 93 -5.11 -8.30 -16.73
N LEU A 94 -6.34 -8.81 -16.76
CA LEU A 94 -6.96 -9.66 -17.79
C LEU A 94 -6.54 -11.15 -17.84
N ASN A 95 -7.37 -11.99 -17.24
CA ASN A 95 -7.93 -13.06 -18.07
C ASN A 95 -8.88 -12.41 -19.09
N ALA A 96 -8.39 -12.21 -20.30
CA ALA A 96 -9.13 -11.73 -21.46
C ALA A 96 -10.14 -12.78 -21.98
N SER A 97 -11.00 -13.33 -21.10
CA SER A 97 -12.02 -14.31 -21.47
C SER A 97 -13.33 -14.21 -20.67
N GLN A 98 -13.63 -13.05 -20.09
CA GLN A 98 -15.01 -12.70 -19.70
C GLN A 98 -15.45 -11.45 -20.45
N VAL A 99 -15.36 -11.52 -21.77
CA VAL A 99 -16.26 -10.77 -22.64
C VAL A 99 -17.44 -11.71 -22.83
N GLU A 100 -18.43 -11.61 -21.95
CA GLU A 100 -19.84 -11.90 -22.18
C GLU A 100 -20.56 -11.89 -20.83
N GLU A 101 -21.74 -11.27 -20.82
CA GLU A 101 -22.75 -11.36 -19.75
C GLU A 101 -22.62 -10.40 -18.56
N TYR A 102 -22.74 -9.08 -18.81
CA TYR A 102 -23.50 -8.16 -17.94
C TYR A 102 -24.12 -7.02 -18.78
N PHE A 103 -24.93 -7.41 -19.76
CA PHE A 103 -26.07 -6.60 -20.17
C PHE A 103 -27.31 -7.38 -19.71
N SER A 104 -28.23 -6.68 -19.05
CA SER A 104 -29.47 -7.20 -18.43
C SER A 104 -29.29 -7.63 -16.98
N ASP A 105 -29.51 -6.72 -16.03
CA ASP A 105 -30.74 -6.84 -15.25
C ASP A 105 -31.16 -5.49 -14.66
N ASP A 106 -32.47 -5.44 -14.48
CA ASP A 106 -33.40 -4.37 -14.23
C ASP A 106 -33.12 -3.57 -12.94
N SER A 107 -32.87 -2.27 -13.11
CA SER A 107 -33.34 -1.28 -12.14
C SER A 107 -33.94 -0.11 -12.91
N SER A 108 -35.12 -0.34 -13.46
CA SER A 108 -36.07 0.74 -13.75
C SER A 108 -36.48 1.43 -12.44
N GLU A 109 -35.63 2.34 -11.96
CA GLU A 109 -36.08 3.43 -11.09
C GLU A 109 -35.89 4.74 -11.85
N ASP A 110 -36.99 5.10 -12.52
CA ASP A 110 -37.43 6.43 -12.91
C ASP A 110 -36.45 7.60 -12.65
N PHE A 111 -35.63 7.91 -13.66
CA PHE A 111 -35.03 9.24 -13.84
C PHE A 111 -35.47 9.81 -15.19
N GLN A 112 -36.77 9.83 -15.47
CA GLN A 112 -37.31 10.79 -16.42
C GLN A 112 -37.83 12.02 -15.67
N ASN A 113 -37.29 13.17 -16.07
CA ASN A 113 -37.62 14.55 -15.64
C ASN A 113 -36.75 15.16 -14.53
N LYS A 114 -35.51 15.49 -14.90
CA LYS A 114 -34.97 16.83 -14.64
C LYS A 114 -34.13 17.21 -15.85
N ASP A 115 -34.25 18.46 -16.29
CA ASP A 115 -33.51 19.01 -17.42
C ASP A 115 -32.00 18.93 -17.17
N ASN A 116 -31.37 17.81 -17.50
CA ASN A 116 -29.92 17.64 -17.42
C ASN A 116 -29.31 18.36 -18.62
N VAL A 117 -29.26 19.69 -18.56
CA VAL A 117 -28.57 20.50 -19.57
C VAL A 117 -27.09 20.16 -19.46
N ASN A 118 -26.59 19.46 -20.48
CA ASN A 118 -25.16 19.26 -20.64
C ASN A 118 -24.55 20.59 -21.11
N ILE A 119 -23.68 21.16 -20.28
CA ILE A 119 -23.00 22.43 -20.56
C ILE A 119 -21.58 22.12 -21.04
N GLU A 120 -21.17 22.79 -22.12
CA GLU A 120 -19.81 22.67 -22.64
C GLU A 120 -18.86 23.58 -21.86
N VAL A 121 -17.84 22.98 -21.25
CA VAL A 121 -16.77 23.64 -20.50
C VAL A 121 -15.43 23.14 -21.02
N ASN A 122 -14.59 24.04 -21.55
CA ASN A 122 -13.25 23.74 -22.05
C ASN A 122 -13.18 22.52 -23.02
N GLY A 123 -14.22 22.34 -23.85
CA GLY A 123 -14.32 21.26 -24.82
C GLY A 123 -14.87 19.92 -24.29
N PHE A 124 -15.37 19.90 -23.05
CA PHE A 124 -16.07 18.77 -22.43
C PHE A 124 -17.53 19.13 -22.18
N GLN A 125 -18.44 18.18 -22.36
CA GLN A 125 -19.84 18.37 -21.94
C GLN A 125 -20.04 17.68 -20.60
N VAL A 126 -20.48 18.45 -19.61
CA VAL A 126 -20.72 18.00 -18.23
C VAL A 126 -22.10 18.44 -17.76
N LEU A 127 -22.60 17.83 -16.70
CA LEU A 127 -23.86 18.25 -16.08
C LEU A 127 -23.71 19.67 -15.51
N ASP A 128 -24.77 20.48 -15.56
CA ASP A 128 -24.81 21.81 -14.94
C ASP A 128 -24.30 21.81 -13.49
N SER A 129 -24.67 20.79 -12.71
CA SER A 129 -24.22 20.60 -11.32
C SER A 129 -22.71 20.37 -11.13
N GLN A 130 -21.98 20.07 -12.21
CA GLN A 130 -20.54 19.80 -12.22
C GLN A 130 -19.72 20.96 -12.79
N VAL A 131 -20.36 21.97 -13.40
CA VAL A 131 -19.68 23.06 -14.13
C VAL A 131 -18.72 23.81 -13.22
N ASP A 132 -19.14 24.21 -12.03
CA ASP A 132 -18.29 24.94 -11.08
C ASP A 132 -17.06 24.12 -10.67
N GLN A 133 -17.25 22.81 -10.43
CA GLN A 133 -16.14 21.92 -10.09
C GLN A 133 -15.13 21.82 -11.23
N VAL A 134 -15.59 21.69 -12.47
CA VAL A 134 -14.73 21.61 -13.66
C VAL A 134 -13.99 22.93 -13.89
N ASN A 135 -14.67 24.07 -13.76
CA ASN A 135 -14.06 25.39 -13.86
C ASN A 135 -12.93 25.56 -12.85
N VAL A 136 -13.16 25.22 -11.57
CA VAL A 136 -12.14 25.30 -10.53
C VAL A 136 -10.93 24.41 -10.82
N ILE A 137 -11.12 23.24 -11.45
CA ILE A 137 -10.01 22.38 -11.85
C ILE A 137 -9.17 23.08 -12.91
N PHE A 138 -9.78 23.64 -13.96
CA PHE A 138 -9.07 24.32 -15.03
C PHE A 138 -8.43 25.64 -14.59
N GLU A 139 -9.03 26.37 -13.65
CA GLU A 139 -8.43 27.58 -13.07
C GLU A 139 -7.13 27.24 -12.31
N LYS A 140 -7.12 26.13 -11.57
CA LYS A 140 -5.95 25.69 -10.80
C LYS A 140 -4.91 24.96 -11.65
N HIS A 141 -5.36 24.28 -12.69
CA HIS A 141 -4.56 23.41 -13.56
C HIS A 141 -4.89 23.72 -15.02
N PRO A 142 -4.48 24.90 -15.53
CA PRO A 142 -4.78 25.31 -16.89
C PRO A 142 -4.12 24.42 -17.94
N ASP A 143 -3.08 23.68 -17.57
CA ASP A 143 -2.34 22.75 -18.40
C ASP A 143 -2.93 21.33 -18.42
N LEU A 144 -4.06 21.08 -17.75
CA LEU A 144 -4.74 19.78 -17.62
C LEU A 144 -4.87 19.03 -18.95
N THR A 145 -5.18 19.72 -20.04
CA THR A 145 -5.44 19.11 -21.36
C THR A 145 -4.34 19.35 -22.37
N SER A 146 -3.15 19.79 -21.94
CA SER A 146 -2.07 20.21 -22.85
C SER A 146 -1.64 19.13 -23.84
N ASN A 147 -1.73 17.86 -23.45
CA ASN A 147 -1.41 16.70 -24.29
C ASN A 147 -2.65 15.86 -24.66
N PHE A 148 -3.86 16.34 -24.34
CA PHE A 148 -5.10 15.59 -24.51
C PHE A 148 -5.73 15.87 -25.88
N ASN A 149 -5.64 14.92 -26.81
CA ASN A 149 -6.04 15.11 -28.21
C ASN A 149 -7.08 14.08 -28.71
N LEU A 150 -8.10 13.80 -27.90
CA LEU A 150 -9.22 12.97 -28.33
C LEU A 150 -10.22 13.80 -29.14
N LYS A 151 -10.72 13.27 -30.27
CA LYS A 151 -11.68 13.99 -31.13
C LYS A 151 -13.14 13.67 -30.83
N ASN A 152 -13.42 12.45 -30.37
CA ASN A 152 -14.78 11.99 -30.11
C ASN A 152 -15.31 12.61 -28.81
N GLN A 153 -16.43 13.34 -28.89
CA GLN A 153 -16.99 14.08 -27.76
C GLN A 153 -17.44 13.16 -26.61
N HIS A 154 -18.08 12.03 -26.92
CA HIS A 154 -18.52 11.08 -25.89
C HIS A 154 -17.33 10.53 -25.12
N ILE A 155 -16.23 10.23 -25.81
CA ILE A 155 -15.00 9.77 -25.17
C ILE A 155 -14.41 10.87 -24.29
N LYS A 156 -14.31 12.11 -24.77
CA LYS A 156 -13.85 13.24 -23.93
C LYS A 156 -14.65 13.35 -22.65
N ASN A 157 -15.98 13.32 -22.75
CA ASN A 157 -16.88 13.43 -21.61
C ASN A 157 -16.68 12.26 -20.63
N ALA A 158 -16.50 11.03 -21.14
CA ALA A 158 -16.22 9.87 -20.31
C ALA A 158 -14.93 10.03 -19.48
N TYR A 159 -13.86 10.57 -20.09
CA TYR A 159 -12.62 10.87 -19.35
C TYR A 159 -12.82 11.98 -18.31
N MET A 160 -13.61 13.01 -18.61
CA MET A 160 -13.93 14.05 -17.63
C MET A 160 -14.75 13.50 -16.46
N HIS A 161 -15.74 12.65 -16.73
CA HIS A 161 -16.49 11.97 -15.69
C HIS A 161 -15.59 11.09 -14.81
N ALA A 162 -14.69 10.31 -15.42
CA ALA A 162 -13.72 9.51 -14.69
C ALA A 162 -12.80 10.37 -13.80
N LEU A 163 -12.37 11.55 -14.27
CA LEU A 163 -11.59 12.50 -13.47
C LEU A 163 -12.40 13.04 -12.28
N LEU A 164 -13.66 13.42 -12.48
CA LEU A 164 -14.52 13.92 -11.41
C LEU A 164 -14.80 12.84 -10.36
N ASP A 165 -15.05 11.61 -10.79
CA ASP A 165 -15.25 10.45 -9.91
C ASP A 165 -13.97 10.09 -9.14
N LEU A 166 -12.80 10.19 -9.77
CA LEU A 166 -11.51 10.02 -9.11
C LEU A 166 -11.32 11.07 -8.01
N ILE A 167 -11.52 12.35 -8.32
CA ILE A 167 -11.40 13.45 -7.35
C ILE A 167 -12.38 13.26 -6.20
N LYS A 168 -13.62 12.88 -6.49
CA LYS A 168 -14.64 12.59 -5.47
C LYS A 168 -14.23 11.43 -4.58
N THR A 169 -13.69 10.37 -5.16
CA THR A 169 -13.20 9.18 -4.42
C THR A 169 -12.05 9.54 -3.51
N LEU A 170 -11.07 10.30 -4.01
CA LEU A 170 -9.91 10.76 -3.25
C LEU A 170 -10.26 11.84 -2.20
N SER A 171 -11.42 12.48 -2.31
CA SER A 171 -11.93 13.44 -1.33
C SER A 171 -12.68 12.79 -0.17
N LYS A 172 -12.94 11.47 -0.22
CA LYS A 172 -13.51 10.73 0.92
C LYS A 172 -12.53 10.71 2.10
N SER A 173 -13.04 10.53 3.31
CA SER A 173 -12.17 10.42 4.47
C SER A 173 -11.27 9.19 4.35
N THR A 174 -10.03 9.25 4.86
CA THR A 174 -9.09 8.12 4.82
C THR A 174 -9.61 6.87 5.54
N LYS A 175 -10.64 7.00 6.39
CA LYS A 175 -11.30 5.87 7.07
C LYS A 175 -12.34 5.16 6.19
N ASP A 176 -12.81 5.82 5.13
CA ASP A 176 -13.84 5.31 4.21
C ASP A 176 -13.23 4.81 2.89
N LEU A 177 -11.92 4.99 2.70
CA LEU A 177 -11.16 4.51 1.55
C LEU A 177 -10.64 3.11 1.82
N THR A 178 -11.14 2.14 1.04
CA THR A 178 -10.61 0.77 1.07
C THR A 178 -9.36 0.64 0.20
N VAL A 179 -8.60 -0.45 0.40
CA VAL A 179 -7.48 -0.80 -0.49
C VAL A 179 -7.96 -0.95 -1.95
N GLU A 180 -9.17 -1.50 -2.13
CA GLU A 180 -9.84 -1.62 -3.44
C GLU A 180 -10.09 -0.24 -4.07
N ASP A 181 -10.61 0.72 -3.31
CA ASP A 181 -10.85 2.09 -3.78
C ASP A 181 -9.55 2.79 -4.19
N MET A 182 -8.48 2.58 -3.42
CA MET A 182 -7.16 3.13 -3.75
C MET A 182 -6.58 2.53 -5.02
N ASN A 183 -6.70 1.21 -5.21
CA ASN A 183 -6.26 0.54 -6.44
C ASN A 183 -7.06 1.03 -7.64
N LYS A 184 -8.37 1.14 -7.51
CA LYS A 184 -9.24 1.70 -8.55
C LYS A 184 -8.86 3.14 -8.88
N ALA A 185 -8.54 3.95 -7.87
CA ALA A 185 -8.12 5.33 -8.05
C ALA A 185 -6.76 5.44 -8.78
N ASP A 186 -5.78 4.59 -8.44
CA ASP A 186 -4.47 4.56 -9.11
C ASP A 186 -4.58 4.09 -10.57
N ASN A 187 -5.40 3.08 -10.85
CA ASN A 187 -5.68 2.62 -12.21
C ASN A 187 -6.36 3.72 -13.05
N THR A 188 -7.41 4.33 -12.50
CA THR A 188 -8.13 5.44 -13.16
C THR A 188 -7.18 6.61 -13.46
N LEU A 189 -6.35 7.01 -12.48
CA LEU A 189 -5.36 8.06 -12.66
C LEU A 189 -4.36 7.72 -13.77
N THR A 190 -3.88 6.46 -13.80
CA THR A 190 -2.94 5.97 -14.81
C THR A 190 -3.54 6.04 -16.21
N ASP A 191 -4.79 5.62 -16.37
CA ASP A 191 -5.48 5.65 -17.68
C ASP A 191 -5.74 7.08 -18.15
N LEU A 192 -6.12 7.99 -17.25
CA LEU A 192 -6.29 9.40 -17.54
C LEU A 192 -4.97 10.06 -18.01
N VAL A 193 -3.85 9.73 -17.36
CA VAL A 193 -2.52 10.22 -17.75
C VAL A 193 -2.10 9.65 -19.11
N LYS A 194 -2.32 8.35 -19.35
CA LYS A 194 -2.05 7.72 -20.66
C LYS A 194 -2.86 8.34 -21.79
N ALA A 195 -4.08 8.81 -21.50
CA ALA A 195 -4.91 9.52 -22.46
C ALA A 195 -4.43 10.96 -22.74
N GLY A 196 -3.42 11.45 -22.02
CA GLY A 196 -2.77 12.74 -22.24
C GLY A 196 -3.24 13.85 -21.30
N LEU A 197 -4.01 13.54 -20.24
CA LEU A 197 -4.32 14.53 -19.20
C LEU A 197 -3.11 14.75 -18.29
N ASN A 198 -2.77 16.02 -18.04
CA ASN A 198 -1.75 16.38 -17.07
C ASN A 198 -2.34 16.34 -15.64
N LEU A 199 -2.02 15.28 -14.91
CA LEU A 199 -2.52 15.02 -13.55
C LEU A 199 -1.39 14.86 -12.52
N ASP A 200 -0.21 15.43 -12.78
CA ASP A 200 0.96 15.34 -11.90
C ASP A 200 0.64 15.83 -10.48
N TRP A 201 -0.17 16.88 -10.37
CA TRP A 201 -0.62 17.44 -9.09
C TRP A 201 -1.50 16.45 -8.29
N LEU A 202 -2.29 15.63 -8.99
CA LEU A 202 -3.18 14.65 -8.37
C LEU A 202 -2.39 13.41 -7.98
N ARG A 203 -1.43 12.99 -8.81
CA ARG A 203 -0.47 11.94 -8.52
C ARG A 203 0.34 12.24 -7.26
N HIS A 204 0.95 13.43 -7.19
CA HIS A 204 1.70 13.86 -6.02
C HIS A 204 0.86 13.87 -4.74
N LYS A 205 -0.41 14.30 -4.82
CA LYS A 205 -1.33 14.25 -3.66
C LYS A 205 -1.64 12.82 -3.23
N LEU A 206 -1.85 11.91 -4.18
CA LEU A 206 -2.10 10.49 -3.89
C LEU A 206 -0.88 9.84 -3.22
N ASP A 207 0.31 10.09 -3.75
CA ASP A 207 1.56 9.58 -3.18
C ASP A 207 1.79 10.11 -1.76
N GLN A 208 1.55 11.40 -1.51
CA GLN A 208 1.65 11.99 -0.18
C GLN A 208 0.64 11.40 0.82
N ALA A 209 -0.59 11.10 0.36
CA ALA A 209 -1.60 10.48 1.21
C ALA A 209 -1.20 9.04 1.58
N LEU A 210 -0.68 8.29 0.61
CA LEU A 210 -0.17 6.94 0.82
C LEU A 210 1.02 6.91 1.80
N GLU A 211 1.98 7.82 1.66
CA GLU A 211 3.13 7.95 2.56
C GLU A 211 2.70 8.23 4.01
N LYS A 212 1.70 9.11 4.21
CA LYS A 212 1.14 9.36 5.54
C LYS A 212 0.43 8.14 6.12
N GLN A 213 -0.34 7.42 5.31
CA GLN A 213 -1.03 6.20 5.73
C GLN A 213 -0.01 5.16 6.23
N ILE A 214 1.07 5.01 5.47
CA ILE A 214 2.20 4.17 5.79
C ILE A 214 2.84 4.53 7.15
N ASP A 215 3.06 5.82 7.42
CA ASP A 215 3.62 6.28 8.70
C ASP A 215 2.69 5.94 9.87
N TYR A 216 1.37 6.11 9.68
CA TYR A 216 0.38 5.75 10.68
C TYR A 216 0.39 4.24 10.96
N ASP A 217 0.39 3.40 9.92
CA ASP A 217 0.40 1.94 10.07
C ASP A 217 1.68 1.47 10.77
N THR A 218 2.83 2.08 10.45
CA THR A 218 4.10 1.82 11.13
C THR A 218 4.01 2.15 12.62
N ARG A 219 3.43 3.31 12.96
CA ARG A 219 3.25 3.73 14.34
C ARG A 219 2.29 2.81 15.10
N ILE A 220 1.21 2.37 14.47
CA ILE A 220 0.24 1.43 15.05
C ILE A 220 0.94 0.12 15.39
N ARG A 221 1.66 -0.49 14.44
CA ARG A 221 2.38 -1.76 14.66
C ARG A 221 3.39 -1.67 15.81
N GLU A 222 4.11 -0.56 15.93
CA GLU A 222 5.04 -0.34 17.05
C GLU A 222 4.30 -0.23 18.39
N LEU A 223 3.17 0.49 18.43
CA LEU A 223 2.34 0.57 19.63
C LEU A 223 1.74 -0.80 20.00
N GLU A 224 1.29 -1.58 19.03
CA GLU A 224 0.79 -2.95 19.26
C GLU A 224 1.87 -3.86 19.87
N LYS A 225 3.12 -3.77 19.37
CA LYS A 225 4.26 -4.49 19.94
C LYS A 225 4.51 -4.09 21.39
N GLN A 226 4.46 -2.79 21.69
CA GLN A 226 4.62 -2.30 23.05
C GLN A 226 3.49 -2.74 23.98
N VAL A 227 2.24 -2.75 23.49
CA VAL A 227 1.09 -3.27 24.23
C VAL A 227 1.28 -4.75 24.55
N LYS A 228 1.69 -5.56 23.56
CA LYS A 228 1.95 -6.99 23.76
C LYS A 228 3.04 -7.24 24.80
N LYS A 229 4.14 -6.47 24.74
CA LYS A 229 5.22 -6.54 25.73
C LYS A 229 4.74 -6.21 27.15
N ARG A 230 3.97 -5.13 27.31
CA ARG A 230 3.45 -4.71 28.62
C ARG A 230 2.45 -5.72 29.19
N LYS A 231 1.60 -6.32 28.34
CA LYS A 231 0.69 -7.40 28.77
C LYS A 231 1.46 -8.60 29.34
N LEU A 232 2.54 -9.02 28.69
CA LEU A 232 3.36 -10.13 29.19
C LEU A 232 4.00 -9.80 30.55
N ALA A 233 4.58 -8.62 30.69
CA ALA A 233 5.16 -8.19 31.96
C ALA A 233 4.13 -8.10 33.09
N LEU A 234 2.89 -7.72 32.77
CA LEU A 234 1.79 -7.69 33.73
C LEU A 234 1.41 -9.10 34.19
N THR A 235 1.34 -10.08 33.27
CA THR A 235 1.06 -11.48 33.65
C THR A 235 2.15 -12.10 34.51
N GLU A 236 3.42 -11.74 34.30
CA GLU A 236 4.54 -12.17 35.14
C GLU A 236 4.41 -11.59 36.56
N LEU A 237 4.11 -10.28 36.66
CA LEU A 237 3.93 -9.60 37.94
C LEU A 237 2.72 -10.13 38.72
N GLU A 238 1.62 -10.47 38.04
CA GLU A 238 0.45 -11.11 38.65
C GLU A 238 0.80 -12.49 39.23
N ALA A 239 1.61 -13.29 38.52
CA ALA A 239 2.07 -14.58 39.03
C ALA A 239 2.97 -14.44 40.26
N ASP A 240 3.88 -13.45 40.26
CA ASP A 240 4.73 -13.15 41.42
C ASP A 240 3.89 -12.71 42.63
N LEU A 241 2.86 -11.88 42.41
CA LEU A 241 1.93 -11.46 43.45
C LEU A 241 1.18 -12.64 44.08
N GLU A 242 0.65 -13.56 43.27
CA GLU A 242 -0.06 -14.75 43.78
C GLU A 242 0.87 -15.69 44.55
N LYS A 243 2.12 -15.83 44.11
CA LYS A 243 3.14 -16.60 44.83
C LYS A 243 3.44 -16.02 46.21
N GLU A 244 3.62 -14.71 46.32
CA GLU A 244 3.83 -14.02 47.61
C GLU A 244 2.62 -14.15 48.54
N LYS A 245 1.39 -14.02 48.01
CA LYS A 245 0.16 -14.27 48.79
C LYS A 245 0.09 -15.70 49.34
N ALA A 246 0.45 -16.69 48.52
CA ALA A 246 0.47 -18.08 48.94
C ALA A 246 1.54 -18.34 50.01
N ALA A 247 2.74 -17.76 49.87
CA ALA A 247 3.82 -17.87 50.85
C ALA A 247 3.46 -17.22 52.20
N ALA A 248 2.82 -16.04 52.17
CA ALA A 248 2.34 -15.36 53.37
C ALA A 248 1.28 -16.20 54.11
N SER A 249 0.33 -16.78 53.37
CA SER A 249 -0.72 -17.65 53.93
C SER A 249 -0.14 -18.92 54.56
N ALA A 250 0.84 -19.57 53.91
CA ALA A 250 1.51 -20.76 54.44
C ALA A 250 2.32 -20.47 55.71
N SER A 251 2.97 -19.29 55.77
CA SER A 251 3.75 -18.87 56.95
C SER A 251 2.88 -18.62 58.18
N LEU A 252 1.65 -18.12 57.99
CA LEU A 252 0.67 -17.94 59.07
C LEU A 252 0.21 -19.28 59.68
N MET A 253 0.13 -20.35 58.89
CA MET A 253 -0.29 -21.67 59.37
C MET A 253 0.79 -22.45 60.13
N LEU A 254 2.04 -21.97 60.15
CA LEU A 254 3.14 -22.58 60.92
C LEU A 254 3.22 -22.11 62.38
N PHE A 255 2.39 -21.13 62.78
CA PHE A 255 2.34 -20.59 64.13
C PHE A 255 1.13 -21.06 64.97
N ASP A 256 0.24 -21.87 64.39
CA ASP A 256 -0.83 -22.61 65.07
C ASP A 256 -0.39 -24.06 65.39
#